data_AF-A0A966N0R5-F1
#
_entry.id   AF-A0A966N0R5-F1
#
_cell.length_a   1.000
_cell.length_b   1.000
_cell.length_c   1.000
_cell.angle_alpha   90.00
_cell.angle_beta   90.00
_cell.angle_gamma   90.00
#
_symmetry.space_group_name_H-M   'P 1'
#
loop_
_entity.id
_entity.type
_entity.pdbx_description
1 polymer ?
#
loop_
_entity_poly.entity_id
_entity_poly.type
_entity_poly.pdbx_seq_one_letter_code
_entity_poly.pdbx_strand_id
1 'polypeptide(L)'
;MSMFEEKSREAEQQMVDEAKAWRTKKFDAGFGWITGPTEYGGAGLTAAHERAYAAVEANYKVPSQSIFTIGLGMVAPTMLAHGSPQAKEKFLRAMWRADIVGCQLFSEPGAGSDLASLQTKAERDGDEHFVE
;
A
#
# COMPACT_ATOMS: atom_id res chain seq x y z
N MET A 1 -9.60 -29.30 -10.61
CA MET A 1 -10.16 -27.98 -10.95
C MET A 1 -9.29 -26.97 -10.22
N SER A 2 -8.39 -26.27 -10.91
CA SER A 2 -7.62 -25.19 -10.25
C SER A 2 -8.63 -24.12 -9.84
N MET A 3 -8.64 -23.76 -8.56
CA MET A 3 -9.58 -22.78 -8.00
C MET A 3 -9.25 -21.35 -8.43
N PHE A 4 -8.13 -21.15 -9.15
CA PHE A 4 -7.65 -19.86 -9.61
C PHE A 4 -7.24 -19.97 -11.08
N GLU A 5 -7.89 -19.17 -11.92
CA GLU A 5 -7.47 -18.94 -13.29
C GLU A 5 -6.26 -18.00 -13.24
N GLU A 6 -5.10 -18.52 -13.62
CA GLU A 6 -3.85 -17.75 -13.67
C GLU A 6 -3.95 -16.78 -14.86
N LYS A 7 -3.95 -15.48 -14.56
CA LYS A 7 -4.05 -14.45 -15.59
C LYS A 7 -2.75 -14.41 -16.38
N SER A 8 -2.83 -14.01 -17.65
CA SER A 8 -1.60 -13.70 -18.38
C SER A 8 -0.89 -12.51 -17.72
N ARG A 9 0.44 -12.49 -17.79
CA ARG A 9 1.24 -11.35 -17.30
C ARG A 9 0.80 -10.02 -17.89
N GLU A 10 0.37 -10.01 -19.15
CA GLU A 10 -0.14 -8.83 -19.84
C GLU A 10 -1.44 -8.34 -19.20
N ALA A 11 -2.37 -9.25 -18.91
CA ALA A 11 -3.63 -8.91 -18.24
C ALA A 11 -3.38 -8.41 -16.80
N GLU A 12 -2.45 -9.01 -16.07
CA GLU A 12 -2.03 -8.53 -14.74
C GLU A 12 -1.42 -7.14 -14.81
N GLN A 13 -0.52 -6.90 -15.77
CA GLN A 13 0.11 -5.60 -15.96
C GLN A 13 -0.93 -4.52 -16.28
N GLN A 14 -1.86 -4.81 -17.19
CA GLN A 14 -2.94 -3.89 -17.51
C GLN A 14 -3.79 -3.56 -16.27
N MET A 15 -4.15 -4.56 -15.47
CA MET A 15 -4.88 -4.35 -14.22
C MET A 15 -4.12 -3.46 -13.24
N VAL A 16 -2.80 -3.66 -13.11
CA VAL A 16 -1.94 -2.83 -12.26
C VAL A 16 -1.92 -1.39 -12.77
N ASP A 17 -1.76 -1.19 -14.07
CA ASP A 17 -1.68 0.14 -14.67
C ASP A 17 -2.99 0.92 -14.52
N GLU A 18 -4.14 0.28 -14.75
CA GLU A 18 -5.46 0.88 -14.53
C GLU A 18 -5.70 1.24 -13.05
N ALA A 19 -5.31 0.35 -12.13
CA ALA A 19 -5.42 0.59 -10.69
C ALA A 19 -4.55 1.77 -10.24
N LYS A 20 -3.29 1.83 -10.70
CA LYS A 20 -2.37 2.96 -10.44
C LYS A 20 -2.89 4.26 -11.03
N ALA A 21 -3.39 4.24 -12.26
CA ALA A 21 -3.94 5.43 -12.92
C ALA A 21 -5.14 5.99 -12.15
N TRP A 22 -6.08 5.14 -11.74
CA TRP A 22 -7.22 5.57 -10.91
C TRP A 22 -6.79 6.14 -9.58
N ARG A 23 -5.89 5.46 -8.85
CA ARG A 23 -5.42 5.92 -7.55
C ARG A 23 -4.64 7.22 -7.63
N THR A 24 -3.77 7.38 -8.63
CA THR A 24 -3.05 8.64 -8.89
C THR A 24 -4.04 9.78 -9.10
N LYS A 25 -5.03 9.59 -9.98
CA LYS A 25 -6.08 10.60 -10.24
C LYS A 25 -6.87 10.95 -8.99
N LYS A 26 -7.26 9.95 -8.20
CA LYS A 26 -8.00 10.12 -6.95
C LYS A 26 -7.18 10.88 -5.90
N PHE A 27 -5.90 10.56 -5.77
CA PHE A 27 -4.98 11.26 -4.88
C PHE A 27 -4.76 12.72 -5.29
N ASP A 28 -4.46 12.96 -6.57
CA ASP A 28 -4.23 14.31 -7.10
C ASP A 28 -5.49 15.19 -7.01
N ALA A 29 -6.69 14.58 -6.99
CA ALA A 29 -7.96 15.25 -6.74
C ALA A 29 -8.29 15.48 -5.24
N GLY A 30 -7.42 15.06 -4.31
CA GLY A 30 -7.60 15.23 -2.86
C GLY A 30 -8.41 14.14 -2.15
N PHE A 31 -8.76 13.05 -2.85
CA PHE A 31 -9.58 11.96 -2.29
C PHE A 31 -8.80 10.65 -2.05
N GLY A 32 -7.50 10.63 -2.37
CA GLY A 32 -6.67 9.41 -2.28
C GLY A 32 -6.28 9.03 -0.86
N TRP A 33 -6.26 10.00 0.06
CA TRP A 33 -6.00 9.82 1.49
C TRP A 33 -6.75 10.87 2.32
N ILE A 34 -8.07 10.69 2.45
CA ILE A 34 -8.98 11.70 3.02
C ILE A 34 -8.65 12.02 4.49
N THR A 35 -8.36 11.00 5.29
CA THR A 35 -8.02 11.13 6.71
C THR A 35 -6.54 11.36 6.97
N GLY A 36 -5.73 11.37 5.90
CA GLY A 36 -4.28 11.48 6.00
C GLY A 36 -3.80 12.85 6.43
N PRO A 37 -2.62 12.93 7.06
CA PRO A 37 -1.99 14.20 7.40
C PRO A 37 -1.61 14.98 6.13
N THR A 38 -1.79 16.29 6.19
CA THR A 38 -1.60 17.20 5.05
C THR A 38 -0.15 17.30 4.60
N GLU A 39 0.82 17.13 5.51
CA GLU A 39 2.25 17.15 5.20
C GLU A 39 2.67 16.07 4.18
N TYR A 40 1.91 14.96 4.09
CA TYR A 40 2.16 13.89 3.12
C TYR A 40 1.13 13.88 1.97
N GLY A 41 0.33 14.95 1.84
CA GLY A 41 -0.68 15.10 0.79
C GLY A 41 -2.04 14.48 1.11
N GLY A 42 -2.29 14.09 2.36
CA GLY A 42 -3.64 13.78 2.80
C GLY A 42 -4.52 15.03 2.94
N ALA A 43 -5.83 14.84 3.06
CA ALA A 43 -6.77 15.96 3.16
C ALA A 43 -7.01 16.46 4.61
N GLY A 44 -6.50 15.76 5.63
CA GLY A 44 -6.69 16.12 7.03
C GLY A 44 -8.14 16.08 7.51
N LEU A 45 -9.01 15.37 6.79
CA LEU A 45 -10.45 15.31 7.08
C LEU A 45 -10.78 14.15 8.02
N THR A 46 -12.04 14.11 8.46
CA THR A 46 -12.50 13.08 9.40
C THR A 46 -12.92 11.78 8.70
N ALA A 47 -13.01 10.69 9.46
CA ALA A 47 -13.54 9.42 8.96
C ALA A 47 -14.98 9.52 8.43
N ALA A 48 -15.76 10.53 8.85
CA ALA A 48 -17.09 10.78 8.27
C ALA A 48 -17.00 11.22 6.80
N HIS A 49 -16.01 12.03 6.44
CA HIS A 49 -15.77 12.44 5.05
C HIS A 49 -15.32 11.26 4.20
N GLU A 50 -14.46 10.39 4.75
CA GLU A 50 -14.02 9.17 4.07
C GLU A 50 -15.18 8.23 3.77
N ARG A 51 -16.07 8.01 4.76
CA ARG A 51 -17.30 7.24 4.56
C ARG A 51 -18.24 7.86 3.52
N ALA A 52 -18.40 9.19 3.55
CA ALA A 52 -19.22 9.90 2.58
C ALA A 52 -18.68 9.73 1.15
N TYR A 53 -17.37 9.88 0.96
CA TYR A 53 -16.73 9.64 -0.33
C TYR A 53 -16.88 8.19 -0.78
N ALA A 54 -16.65 7.22 0.10
CA ALA A 54 -16.80 5.80 -0.22
C ALA A 54 -18.24 5.46 -0.66
N ALA A 55 -19.25 6.06 -0.03
CA ALA A 55 -20.65 5.91 -0.44
C ALA A 55 -20.92 6.47 -1.84
N VAL A 56 -20.25 7.56 -2.23
CA VAL A 56 -20.34 8.12 -3.59
C VAL A 56 -19.62 7.23 -4.59
N GLU A 57 -18.36 6.87 -4.33
CA GLU A 57 -17.51 6.05 -5.21
C GLU A 57 -18.14 4.69 -5.51
N ALA A 58 -18.87 4.10 -4.54
CA ALA A 58 -19.58 2.83 -4.71
C ALA A 58 -20.65 2.83 -5.83
N ASN A 59 -21.12 4.00 -6.26
CA ASN A 59 -22.06 4.12 -7.39
C ASN A 59 -21.37 4.09 -8.76
N TYR A 60 -20.04 4.03 -8.79
CA TYR A 60 -19.25 4.04 -10.02
C TYR A 60 -18.48 2.73 -10.17
N LYS A 61 -18.25 2.33 -11.42
CA LYS A 61 -17.30 1.27 -11.74
C LYS A 61 -15.90 1.84 -11.73
N VAL A 62 -15.11 1.45 -10.74
CA VAL A 62 -13.70 1.83 -10.61
C VAL A 62 -12.80 0.59 -10.77
N PRO A 63 -11.57 0.73 -11.27
CA PRO A 63 -10.62 -0.38 -11.32
C PRO A 63 -10.38 -0.98 -9.93
N SER A 64 -10.17 -2.30 -9.86
CA SER A 64 -9.86 -2.97 -8.60
C SER A 64 -8.66 -2.31 -7.91
N GLN A 65 -8.81 -2.01 -6.63
CA GLN A 65 -7.75 -1.41 -5.80
C GLN A 65 -7.03 -2.45 -4.93
N SER A 66 -7.30 -3.75 -5.16
CA SER A 66 -6.79 -4.86 -4.32
C SER A 66 -5.26 -4.93 -4.24
N ILE A 67 -4.56 -4.46 -5.27
CA ILE A 67 -3.09 -4.43 -5.30
C ILE A 67 -2.49 -3.52 -4.21
N PHE A 68 -3.27 -2.56 -3.71
CA PHE A 68 -2.83 -1.61 -2.69
C PHE A 68 -3.19 -2.04 -1.27
N THR A 69 -3.93 -3.14 -1.09
CA THR A 69 -4.45 -3.57 0.23
C THR A 69 -3.33 -3.72 1.26
N ILE A 70 -2.24 -4.40 0.89
CA ILE A 70 -1.10 -4.60 1.81
C ILE A 70 -0.32 -3.30 2.01
N GLY A 71 0.03 -2.63 0.92
CA GLY A 71 0.79 -1.38 0.96
C GLY A 71 0.12 -0.28 1.79
N LEU A 72 -1.18 -0.05 1.60
CA LEU A 72 -1.91 1.03 2.26
C LEU A 72 -2.61 0.59 3.55
N GLY A 73 -2.97 -0.69 3.67
CA GLY A 73 -3.63 -1.23 4.85
C GLY A 73 -2.68 -1.59 5.99
N MET A 74 -1.39 -1.81 5.69
CA MET A 74 -0.42 -2.28 6.71
C MET A 74 0.91 -1.54 6.65
N VAL A 75 1.56 -1.47 5.49
CA VAL A 75 2.92 -0.90 5.38
C VAL A 75 2.92 0.61 5.64
N ALA A 76 2.08 1.37 4.93
CA ALA A 76 2.02 2.83 5.10
C ALA A 76 1.57 3.27 6.52
N PRO A 77 0.55 2.65 7.16
CA PRO A 77 0.19 2.96 8.55
C PRO A 77 1.33 2.68 9.54
N THR A 78 2.04 1.55 9.39
CA THR A 78 3.20 1.21 10.22
C THR A 78 4.30 2.27 10.07
N MET A 79 4.57 2.69 8.82
CA MET A 79 5.56 3.72 8.54
C MET A 79 5.14 5.09 9.07
N LEU A 80 3.86 5.46 8.99
CA LEU A 80 3.34 6.70 9.57
C LEU A 80 3.51 6.73 11.10
N ALA A 81 3.28 5.59 11.76
CA ALA A 81 3.41 5.48 13.21
C ALA A 81 4.87 5.44 13.68
N HIS A 82 5.73 4.67 12.99
CA HIS A 82 7.05 4.28 13.51
C HIS A 82 8.25 4.65 12.63
N GLY A 83 8.01 5.10 11.40
CA GLY A 83 9.09 5.43 10.46
C GLY A 83 9.92 6.64 10.89
N SER A 84 11.16 6.72 10.39
CA SER A 84 11.95 7.95 10.49
C SER A 84 11.31 9.07 9.66
N PRO A 85 11.58 10.35 9.98
CA PRO A 85 11.09 11.47 9.17
C PRO A 85 11.44 11.32 7.68
N GLN A 86 12.65 10.87 7.37
CA GLN A 86 13.14 10.67 6.01
C GLN A 86 12.36 9.56 5.29
N ALA A 87 12.04 8.45 5.99
CA ALA A 87 11.23 7.38 5.42
C ALA A 87 9.80 7.86 5.15
N LYS A 88 9.19 8.59 6.10
CA LYS A 88 7.84 9.14 5.93
C LYS A 88 7.74 10.07 4.72
N GLU A 89 8.67 11.02 4.61
CA GLU A 89 8.74 11.97 3.51
C GLU A 89 8.92 11.27 2.15
N LYS A 90 9.83 10.28 2.09
CA LYS A 90 10.13 9.56 0.86
C LYS A 90 8.97 8.68 0.37
N PHE A 91 8.31 7.97 1.29
CA PHE A 91 7.46 6.86 0.90
C PHE A 91 5.96 7.12 1.06
N LEU A 92 5.50 7.85 2.09
CA LEU A 92 4.06 7.94 2.37
C LEU A 92 3.30 8.56 1.20
N ARG A 93 3.73 9.72 0.72
CA ARG A 93 3.09 10.37 -0.43
C ARG A 93 3.14 9.47 -1.68
N ALA A 94 4.31 8.91 -1.97
CA ALA A 94 4.51 8.05 -3.15
C ALA A 94 3.62 6.78 -3.11
N MET A 95 3.45 6.18 -1.94
CA MET A 95 2.57 5.01 -1.77
C MET A 95 1.10 5.38 -1.94
N TRP A 96 0.64 6.44 -1.27
CA TRP A 96 -0.76 6.86 -1.32
C TRP A 96 -1.19 7.37 -2.71
N ARG A 97 -0.25 7.94 -3.47
CA ARG A 97 -0.41 8.36 -4.86
C ARG A 97 -0.24 7.23 -5.89
N ALA A 98 0.17 6.04 -5.46
CA ALA A 98 0.46 4.87 -6.31
C ALA A 98 1.71 4.97 -7.20
N ASP A 99 2.65 5.86 -6.87
CA ASP A 99 3.99 5.87 -7.47
C ASP A 99 4.81 4.66 -6.99
N ILE A 100 4.54 4.19 -5.76
CA ILE A 100 5.13 2.98 -5.16
C ILE A 100 4.00 2.03 -4.73
N VAL A 101 4.09 0.77 -5.14
CA VAL A 101 3.23 -0.31 -4.63
C VAL A 101 4.01 -1.08 -3.58
N GLY A 102 3.51 -1.11 -2.34
CA GLY A 102 4.14 -1.84 -1.24
C GLY A 102 3.64 -3.28 -1.16
N CYS A 103 4.55 -4.19 -0.81
CA CYS A 103 4.25 -5.55 -0.41
C CYS A 103 4.77 -5.82 1.00
N GLN A 104 4.41 -6.98 1.56
CA GLN A 104 4.92 -7.47 2.83
C GLN A 104 5.44 -8.89 2.64
N LEU A 105 6.63 -9.14 3.18
CA LEU A 105 7.39 -10.36 3.01
C LEU A 105 7.71 -10.98 4.38
N PHE A 106 6.68 -11.32 5.15
CA PHE A 106 6.87 -11.95 6.47
C PHE A 106 6.79 -13.47 6.45
N SER A 107 6.07 -14.06 5.49
CA SER A 107 5.87 -15.51 5.46
C SER A 107 7.13 -16.20 4.95
N GLU A 108 7.56 -17.23 5.67
CA GLU A 108 8.73 -18.04 5.36
C GLU A 108 8.37 -19.54 5.48
N PRO A 109 9.16 -20.46 4.89
CA PRO A 109 9.02 -21.87 5.18
C PRO A 109 9.12 -22.14 6.69
N GLY A 110 8.01 -22.56 7.31
CA GLY A 110 7.93 -22.80 8.76
C GLY A 110 7.42 -21.62 9.60
N ALA A 111 7.23 -20.43 9.03
CA ALA A 111 6.67 -19.26 9.72
C ALA A 111 5.47 -18.66 8.94
N GLY A 112 4.28 -18.76 9.56
CA GLY A 112 3.02 -18.28 8.99
C GLY A 112 2.20 -17.56 10.05
N SER A 113 1.25 -18.25 10.69
CA SER A 113 0.50 -17.69 11.83
C SER A 113 1.40 -17.38 13.03
N ASP A 114 2.45 -18.16 13.23
CA ASP A 114 3.50 -17.88 14.21
C ASP A 114 4.63 -17.08 13.56
N LEU A 115 4.41 -15.78 13.44
CA LEU A 115 5.37 -14.85 12.86
C LEU A 115 6.66 -14.74 13.68
N ALA A 116 6.61 -14.97 15.00
CA ALA A 116 7.79 -14.86 15.85
C ALA A 116 8.86 -15.93 15.55
N SER A 117 8.49 -16.99 14.83
CA SER A 117 9.37 -18.07 14.39
C SER A 117 10.08 -17.80 13.06
N LEU A 118 10.03 -16.56 12.53
CA LEU A 118 10.77 -16.16 11.34
C LEU A 118 12.28 -16.41 11.49
N GLN A 119 12.92 -16.82 10.41
CA GLN A 119 14.33 -17.16 10.35
C GLN A 119 15.14 -16.11 9.61
N THR A 120 14.52 -15.22 8.82
CA THR A 120 15.23 -14.13 8.14
C THR A 120 15.93 -13.23 9.16
N LYS A 121 17.19 -12.91 8.89
CA LYS A 121 18.04 -12.09 9.75
C LYS A 121 18.55 -10.88 8.99
N ALA A 122 18.78 -9.81 9.73
CA ALA A 122 19.46 -8.61 9.25
C ALA A 122 20.74 -8.41 10.06
N GLU A 123 21.89 -8.61 9.44
CA GLU A 123 23.20 -8.35 10.05
C GLU A 123 23.71 -6.97 9.65
N ARG A 124 24.21 -6.18 10.60
CA ARG A 124 24.71 -4.84 10.33
C ARG A 124 26.13 -4.92 9.75
N ASP A 125 26.32 -4.35 8.57
CA ASP A 125 27.62 -4.17 7.92
C ASP A 125 27.88 -2.67 7.71
N GLY A 126 28.61 -2.05 8.64
CA GLY A 126 28.83 -0.60 8.67
C GLY A 126 27.53 0.20 8.79
N ASP A 127 27.18 0.94 7.74
CA ASP A 127 25.94 1.73 7.64
C ASP A 127 24.82 0.99 6.88
N GLU A 128 25.07 -0.23 6.41
CA GLU A 128 24.12 -1.08 5.69
C GLU A 128 23.70 -2.29 6.55
N HIS A 129 22.66 -2.98 6.10
CA HIS A 129 22.24 -4.27 6.66
C HIS A 129 22.18 -5.31 5.55
N PHE A 130 22.83 -6.45 5.78
CA PHE A 130 22.71 -7.63 4.94
C PHE A 130 21.52 -8.46 5.42
N VAL A 131 20.63 -8.85 4.51
CA VAL A 131 19.42 -9.63 4.83
C VAL A 131 19.54 -11.02 4.20
N GLU A 132 19.43 -12.06 5.02
CA GLU A 132 19.37 -13.48 4.62
C GLU A 132 18.15 -14.19 5.17
#